data_AF-A0A2E1MGP9-F1
#
_entry.id   AF-A0A2E1MGP9-F1
#
_cell.length_a   1.000
_cell.length_b   1.000
_cell.length_c   1.000
_cell.angle_alpha   90.00
_cell.angle_beta   90.00
_cell.angle_gamma   90.00
#
_symmetry.space_group_name_H-M   'P 1'
#
loop_
_entity.id
_entity.type
_entity.pdbx_description
1 polymer ?
#
loop_
_entity_poly.entity_id
_entity_poly.type
_entity_poly.pdbx_seq_one_letter_code
_entity_poly.pdbx_strand_id
1 'polypeptide(L)' 'MTIFNTIKTKMSDSLILTIIYTLGHFVIAVICVTLITGASIELATIDALVEPSINAFWFYFLHKIYTKYKARKQNS' A
#
# COMPACT_ATOMS: atom_id res chain seq x y z
N MET A 1 29.49 -21.32 1.56
CA MET A 1 28.04 -21.13 1.72
C MET A 1 27.68 -19.81 1.05
N THR A 2 27.08 -19.86 -0.13
CA THR A 2 26.97 -18.73 -1.05
C THR A 2 25.96 -17.69 -0.53
N ILE A 3 26.23 -16.40 -0.79
CA ILE A 3 25.37 -15.25 -0.44
C ILE A 3 23.91 -15.48 -0.87
N PHE A 4 23.69 -16.16 -1.99
CA PHE A 4 22.36 -16.57 -2.48
C PHE A 4 21.57 -17.43 -1.49
N ASN A 5 22.22 -18.33 -0.76
CA ASN A 5 21.55 -19.18 0.23
C ASN A 5 21.17 -18.39 1.49
N THR A 6 21.95 -17.36 1.84
CA THR A 6 21.65 -16.47 2.96
C THR A 6 20.48 -15.53 2.65
N ILE A 7 20.38 -15.01 1.41
CA ILE A 7 19.25 -14.18 0.98
C ILE A 7 17.95 -15.00 0.94
N LYS A 8 18.01 -16.23 0.42
CA LYS A 8 16.85 -17.14 0.35
C LYS A 8 16.34 -17.56 1.74
N THR A 9 17.24 -17.69 2.73
CA THR A 9 16.89 -18.01 4.13
C THR A 9 16.43 -16.79 4.95
N LYS A 10 16.83 -15.56 4.59
CA LYS A 10 16.48 -14.34 5.34
C LYS A 10 15.21 -13.63 4.86
N MET A 11 14.73 -13.92 3.66
CA MET A 11 13.36 -13.51 3.32
C MET A 11 12.42 -14.34 4.17
N SER A 12 11.90 -13.74 5.22
CA SER A 12 10.81 -14.31 6.00
C SER A 12 9.68 -14.68 5.04
N ASP A 13 9.02 -15.83 5.24
CA ASP A 13 7.89 -16.27 4.41
C ASP A 13 6.84 -15.15 4.24
N SER A 14 6.75 -14.25 5.23
CA SER A 14 5.96 -13.03 5.21
C SER A 14 6.33 -12.03 4.10
N LEU A 15 7.61 -11.85 3.74
CA LEU A 15 8.02 -10.95 2.66
C LEU A 15 7.60 -11.50 1.30
N ILE A 16 7.83 -12.79 1.06
CA ILE A 16 7.42 -13.47 -0.18
C ILE A 16 5.89 -13.42 -0.30
N LEU A 17 5.18 -13.73 0.78
CA LEU A 17 3.71 -13.66 0.82
C LEU A 17 3.20 -12.23 0.58
N THR A 18 3.86 -11.21 1.15
CA THR A 18 3.49 -9.81 0.94
C THR A 18 3.63 -9.39 -0.52
N ILE A 19 4.72 -9.80 -1.19
CA ILE A 19 4.94 -9.48 -2.61
C ILE A 19 3.87 -10.14 -3.48
N ILE A 20 3.61 -11.44 -3.28
CA ILE A 20 2.59 -12.18 -4.04
C ILE A 20 1.20 -11.57 -3.79
N TYR A 21 0.88 -11.27 -2.54
CA TYR A 21 -0.39 -10.65 -2.17
C TYR A 21 -0.57 -9.27 -2.81
N THR A 22 0.47 -8.42 -2.79
CA THR A 22 0.40 -7.06 -3.36
C THR A 22 0.17 -7.10 -4.86
N LEU A 23 0.89 -7.97 -5.58
CA LEU A 23 0.72 -8.13 -7.03
C LEU A 23 -0.66 -8.71 -7.38
N GLY A 24 -1.10 -9.75 -6.66
CA GLY A 24 -2.42 -10.35 -6.88
C GLY A 24 -3.56 -9.37 -6.59
N HIS A 25 -3.47 -8.65 -5.47
CA HIS A 25 -4.44 -7.61 -5.10
C HIS A 25 -4.52 -6.51 -6.18
N PHE A 26 -3.38 -6.05 -6.69
CA PHE A 26 -3.34 -5.03 -7.75
C PHE A 26 -4.10 -5.49 -9.00
N VAL A 27 -3.86 -6.71 -9.48
CA VAL A 27 -4.56 -7.26 -10.65
C VAL A 27 -6.06 -7.38 -10.40
N ILE A 28 -6.46 -7.87 -9.22
CA ILE A 28 -7.88 -7.99 -8.84
C ILE A 28 -8.55 -6.62 -8.79
N ALA A 29 -7.89 -5.60 -8.21
CA ALA A 29 -8.42 -4.24 -8.13
C ALA A 29 -8.69 -3.62 -9.51
N VAL A 30 -7.72 -3.72 -10.43
CA VAL A 30 -7.87 -3.20 -11.80
C VAL A 30 -9.02 -3.90 -12.54
N ILE A 31 -9.13 -5.22 -12.40
CA ILE A 31 -10.24 -5.98 -13.01
C ILE A 31 -11.58 -5.56 -12.41
N CYS A 32 -11.68 -5.47 -11.08
CA CYS A 32 -12.91 -5.06 -10.40
C CYS A 32 -13.34 -3.66 -10.82
N VAL A 33 -12.44 -2.67 -10.83
CA VAL A 33 -12.76 -1.30 -11.26
C VAL A 33 -13.24 -1.28 -12.71
N THR A 34 -12.52 -1.96 -13.61
CA THR A 34 -12.90 -2.07 -15.03
C THR A 34 -14.28 -2.69 -15.19
N LEU A 35 -14.58 -3.79 -14.48
CA LEU A 35 -15.86 -4.50 -14.58
C LEU A 35 -17.03 -3.75 -13.94
N ILE A 36 -16.82 -3.12 -12.78
CA ILE A 36 -17.89 -2.45 -12.02
C ILE A 36 -18.24 -1.10 -12.64
N THR A 37 -17.22 -0.33 -13.05
CA THR A 37 -17.40 1.05 -13.52
C THR A 37 -17.42 1.18 -15.03
N GLY A 38 -16.91 0.18 -15.77
CA GLY A 38 -16.71 0.26 -17.20
C GLY A 38 -15.53 1.15 -17.63
N ALA A 39 -14.70 1.61 -16.69
CA ALA A 39 -13.51 2.41 -16.99
C ALA A 39 -12.50 1.62 -17.84
N SER A 40 -11.70 2.31 -18.64
CA SER A 40 -10.62 1.66 -19.38
C SER A 40 -9.59 1.08 -18.41
N ILE A 41 -8.93 -0.01 -18.82
CA ILE A 41 -7.87 -0.66 -18.02
C ILE A 41 -6.76 0.33 -17.65
N GLU A 42 -6.45 1.28 -18.55
CA GLU A 42 -5.45 2.32 -18.30
C GLU A 42 -5.88 3.24 -17.15
N LEU A 43 -7.13 3.73 -17.17
CA LEU A 43 -7.68 4.56 -16.10
C LEU A 43 -7.77 3.80 -14.78
N ALA A 44 -8.22 2.53 -14.81
CA ALA A 44 -8.30 1.66 -13.63
C ALA A 44 -6.92 1.35 -13.03
N THR A 45 -5.89 1.25 -13.87
CA THR A 45 -4.49 1.02 -13.46
C THR A 45 -3.90 2.25 -12.78
N ILE A 46 -4.16 3.43 -13.34
CA ILE A 46 -3.75 4.71 -12.75
C ILE A 46 -4.46 4.89 -11.40
N ASP A 47 -5.77 4.66 -11.36
CA ASP A 47 -6.58 4.73 -10.14
C ASP A 47 -6.03 3.81 -9.05
N ALA A 48 -5.77 2.54 -9.36
CA ALA A 48 -5.22 1.55 -8.43
C ALA A 48 -3.84 1.91 -7.85
N LEU A 49 -3.09 2.83 -8.48
CA LEU A 49 -1.81 3.34 -7.97
C LEU A 49 -1.95 4.69 -7.25
N VAL A 50 -2.79 5.57 -7.79
CA VAL A 50 -2.99 6.94 -7.30
C VAL A 50 -3.81 6.94 -6.03
N GLU A 51 -4.87 6.14 -5.94
CA GLU A 51 -5.72 6.02 -4.75
C GLU A 51 -4.92 5.69 -3.48
N PRO A 52 -4.10 4.62 -3.41
CA PRO A 52 -3.31 4.34 -2.22
C PRO A 52 -2.27 5.44 -1.92
N SER A 53 -1.73 6.11 -2.94
CA SER A 53 -0.78 7.21 -2.77
C SER A 53 -1.42 8.44 -2.13
N ILE A 54 -2.59 8.84 -2.61
CA ILE A 54 -3.36 9.96 -2.05
C ILE A 54 -3.82 9.61 -0.63
N ASN A 55 -4.32 8.39 -0.40
CA ASN A 55 -4.75 7.94 0.92
C ASN A 55 -3.60 7.96 1.94
N ALA A 56 -2.39 7.54 1.53
CA ALA A 56 -1.20 7.61 2.37
C ALA A 56 -0.82 9.07 2.73
N PHE A 57 -0.88 9.98 1.75
CA PHE A 57 -0.61 11.40 1.99
C PHE A 57 -1.62 12.02 2.97
N TRP A 58 -2.91 11.73 2.78
CA TRP A 58 -3.97 12.18 3.68
C TRP A 58 -3.79 11.64 5.10
N PHE A 59 -3.47 10.35 5.23
CA PHE A 59 -3.17 9.73 6.52
C PHE A 59 -1.99 10.41 7.23
N TYR A 60 -0.91 10.72 6.51
CA TYR A 60 0.23 11.44 7.08
C TYR A 60 -0.16 12.82 7.62
N PHE A 61 -0.98 13.57 6.86
CA PHE A 61 -1.48 14.88 7.29
C PHE A 61 -2.33 14.78 8.55
N LEU A 62 -3.29 13.86 8.58
CA LEU A 62 -4.11 13.59 9.77
C LEU A 62 -3.27 13.18 10.97
N HIS A 63 -2.28 12.30 10.77
CA HIS A 63 -1.37 11.87 11.82
C HIS A 63 -0.61 13.06 12.40
N LYS A 64 -0.08 13.95 11.56
CA LYS A 64 0.62 15.17 12.00
C LYS A 64 -0.27 16.10 12.83
N ILE A 65 -1.52 16.31 12.41
CA ILE A 65 -2.50 17.11 13.17
C ILE A 65 -2.81 16.45 14.51
N TYR A 66 -3.10 15.15 14.49
CA TYR A 66 -3.43 14.40 15.70
C TYR A 66 -2.28 14.39 16.72
N THR A 67 -1.04 14.19 16.27
CA THR A 67 0.14 14.28 17.13
C THR A 67 0.26 15.68 17.75
N LYS A 68 0.05 16.75 16.97
CA LYS A 68 0.08 18.13 17.48
C LYS A 68 -1.04 18.40 18.49
N TYR A 69 -2.24 17.89 18.23
CA TYR A 69 -3.38 17.99 19.15
C TYR A 69 -3.10 17.26 20.47
N LYS A 70 -2.63 16.01 20.40
CA LYS A 70 -2.27 15.21 21.58
C LYS A 70 -1.16 15.89 22.41
N ALA A 71 -0.15 16.45 21.75
CA ALA A 71 0.93 17.19 22.41
C ALA A 71 0.42 18.44 23.15
N ARG A 72 -0.60 19.14 22.63
CA ARG A 72 -1.23 20.26 23.35
C ARG A 72 -2.03 19.81 24.56
N LYS A 73 -2.72 18.66 24.48
CA LYS A 73 -3.50 18.10 25.59
C LYS A 73 -2.64 17.60 26.75
N GLN A 74 -1.38 17.24 26.54
CA GLN A 74 -0.45 16.87 27.62
C GLN A 74 0.20 18.07 28.34
N ASN A 75 0.17 19.25 27.74
CA ASN A 75 0.76 20.48 28.29
C ASN A 75 -0.28 21.42 28.93
N SER A 76 -1.52 20.95 29.12
CA SER A 76 -2.62 21.64 29.78
C SER A 76 -3.25 20.71 30.81
#